data_AF-U1JS66-F1
#
_entry.id   AF-U1JS66-F1
#
_cell.length_a   1.000
_cell.length_b   1.000
_cell.length_c   1.000
_cell.angle_alpha   90.00
_cell.angle_beta   90.00
_cell.angle_gamma   90.00
#
_symmetry.space_group_name_H-M   'P 1'
#
loop_
_entity.id
_entity.type
_entity.pdbx_description
1 polymer ?
#
loop_
_entity_poly.entity_id
_entity_poly.type
_entity_poly.pdbx_seq_one_letter_code
_entity_poly.pdbx_strand_id
1 'polypeptide(L)'
;MITHKKIATVGVLISAIFTQWSVQANDKLETILNNLEPSLFAPNTVSTNQFEYGSSLSPDGKKFAFVRALARFSHSALVISHKQGDTWQTPTLLPFSGEFHDTNPYFSKDSNTFYFTSRRPVKGAQNDIFKMWQVSYDGDKFGLPELVPGKINGDHNVVYPTLHTNNDIYFSSVIKGTTGGVDLFISKYHPDGYQAPIEISELNSTASDADPEVSTDGKLLFFTSMRAGGLGHYDLHVSVKQKDGKWGKPINLGDKINSRRMDSDPILSADGNTLFFSSDKNSEVKAVNNYDELLQRQESIHNGLMNIYSVDVTELNQYLRKKT
;
A
#
# COMPACT_ATOMS: atom_id res chain seq x y z
N MET A 1 32.58 57.21 30.42
CA MET A 1 31.27 56.50 30.44
C MET A 1 30.95 56.03 29.04
N ILE A 2 31.36 54.82 28.62
CA ILE A 2 30.69 54.04 27.56
C ILE A 2 30.93 52.56 27.88
N THR A 3 29.84 51.85 28.13
CA THR A 3 29.74 50.43 28.47
C THR A 3 29.81 49.56 27.20
N HIS A 4 30.66 48.53 27.20
CA HIS A 4 30.60 47.44 26.20
C HIS A 4 29.71 46.31 26.73
N LYS A 5 28.50 46.17 26.16
CA LYS A 5 27.58 45.06 26.42
C LYS A 5 28.02 43.84 25.59
N LYS A 6 28.18 42.69 26.27
CA LYS A 6 28.38 41.37 25.67
C LYS A 6 27.18 40.97 24.82
N ILE A 7 27.43 40.59 23.56
CA ILE A 7 26.51 39.81 22.72
C ILE A 7 27.23 38.50 22.42
N ALA A 8 27.03 37.47 23.23
CA ALA A 8 27.53 36.11 22.96
C ALA A 8 26.83 35.08 23.85
N THR A 9 25.50 34.87 23.72
CA THR A 9 24.83 33.72 24.36
C THR A 9 23.45 33.35 23.77
N VAL A 10 23.21 33.56 22.47
CA VAL A 10 21.91 33.16 21.86
C VAL A 10 22.04 31.97 20.89
N GLY A 11 23.21 31.75 20.27
CA GLY A 11 23.38 30.68 19.26
C GLY A 11 23.49 29.24 19.81
N VAL A 12 24.02 29.06 21.03
CA VAL A 12 24.29 27.70 21.59
C VAL A 12 23.04 27.09 22.23
N LEU A 13 22.21 27.91 22.88
CA LEU A 13 20.96 27.45 23.52
C LEU A 13 19.92 27.00 22.49
N ILE A 14 19.79 27.71 21.36
CA ILE A 14 18.86 27.32 20.30
C ILE A 14 19.29 25.96 19.70
N SER A 15 20.57 25.78 19.36
CA SER A 15 21.07 24.51 18.82
C SER A 15 20.87 23.33 19.78
N ALA A 16 21.14 23.50 21.08
CA ALA A 16 20.95 22.46 22.08
C ALA A 16 19.46 22.10 22.29
N ILE A 17 18.57 23.09 22.32
CA ILE A 17 17.12 22.87 22.44
C ILE A 17 16.57 22.16 21.20
N PHE A 18 16.99 22.58 20.00
CA PHE A 18 16.61 21.92 18.75
C PHE A 18 17.12 20.47 18.69
N THR A 19 18.35 20.21 19.17
CA THR A 19 18.94 18.85 19.21
C THR A 19 18.23 17.96 20.23
N GLN A 20 17.87 18.50 21.40
CA GLN A 20 17.17 17.73 22.42
C GLN A 20 15.72 17.41 22.01
N TRP A 21 15.03 18.35 21.34
CA TRP A 21 13.71 18.10 20.75
C TRP A 21 13.74 17.07 19.62
N SER A 22 14.75 17.10 18.75
CA SER A 22 14.86 16.13 17.66
C SER A 22 15.15 14.71 18.14
N VAL A 23 15.96 14.56 19.19
CA VAL A 23 16.22 13.27 19.85
C VAL A 23 14.93 12.73 20.50
N GLN A 24 14.25 13.53 21.33
CA GLN A 24 13.00 13.09 21.99
C GLN A 24 11.88 12.74 20.99
N ALA A 25 11.78 13.47 19.88
CA ALA A 25 10.81 13.18 18.83
C ALA A 25 11.13 11.84 18.14
N ASN A 26 12.40 11.54 17.88
CA ASN A 26 12.82 10.26 17.31
C ASN A 26 12.57 9.10 18.27
N ASP A 27 12.89 9.26 19.55
CA ASP A 27 12.66 8.22 20.58
C ASP A 27 11.17 7.84 20.67
N LYS A 28 10.27 8.83 20.56
CA LYS A 28 8.83 8.57 20.58
C LYS A 28 8.35 7.82 19.34
N LEU A 29 8.81 8.21 18.14
CA LEU A 29 8.43 7.51 16.91
C LEU A 29 8.93 6.06 16.94
N GLU A 30 10.17 5.85 17.36
CA GLU A 30 10.75 4.51 17.50
C GLU A 30 9.95 3.65 18.48
N THR A 31 9.55 4.23 19.62
CA THR A 31 8.68 3.55 20.59
C THR A 31 7.35 3.11 19.95
N ILE A 32 6.70 4.01 19.19
CA ILE A 32 5.44 3.69 18.50
C ILE A 32 5.64 2.55 17.49
N LEU A 33 6.69 2.63 16.66
CA LEU A 33 6.98 1.59 15.66
C LEU A 33 7.28 0.24 16.32
N ASN A 34 8.03 0.23 17.43
CA ASN A 34 8.36 -0.98 18.17
C ASN A 34 7.17 -1.63 18.89
N ASN A 35 6.09 -0.88 19.10
CA ASN A 35 4.86 -1.35 19.71
C ASN A 35 3.80 -1.80 18.69
N LEU A 36 4.09 -1.74 17.38
CA LEU A 36 3.17 -2.27 16.36
C LEU A 36 3.11 -3.80 16.46
N GLU A 37 1.89 -4.33 16.47
CA GLU A 37 1.62 -5.77 16.59
C GLU A 37 0.83 -6.28 15.37
N PRO A 38 1.49 -6.50 14.22
CA PRO A 38 0.80 -7.07 13.07
C PRO A 38 0.44 -8.52 13.30
N SER A 39 -0.75 -8.90 12.84
CA SER A 39 -1.28 -10.25 12.91
C SER A 39 -1.87 -10.67 11.56
N LEU A 40 -1.96 -11.98 11.33
CA LEU A 40 -2.63 -12.51 10.14
C LEU A 40 -4.07 -12.01 10.08
N PHE A 41 -4.46 -11.47 8.93
CA PHE A 41 -5.81 -11.02 8.73
C PHE A 41 -6.74 -12.19 8.36
N ALA A 42 -7.79 -12.38 9.17
CA ALA A 42 -8.82 -13.41 8.97
C ALA A 42 -8.26 -14.80 8.59
N PRO A 43 -7.45 -15.41 9.48
CA PRO A 43 -6.74 -16.66 9.19
C PRO A 43 -7.72 -17.78 8.80
N ASN A 44 -7.32 -18.60 7.84
CA ASN A 44 -8.10 -19.68 7.21
C ASN A 44 -9.28 -19.20 6.34
N THR A 45 -9.48 -17.89 6.19
CA THR A 45 -10.52 -17.32 5.32
C THR A 45 -9.92 -16.44 4.24
N VAL A 46 -9.20 -15.39 4.65
CA VAL A 46 -8.47 -14.50 3.75
C VAL A 46 -7.04 -15.00 3.61
N SER A 47 -6.28 -14.99 4.72
CA SER A 47 -4.92 -15.52 4.76
C SER A 47 -4.94 -17.03 4.97
N THR A 48 -4.52 -17.78 3.95
CA THR A 48 -4.58 -19.25 3.93
C THR A 48 -3.23 -19.85 3.52
N ASN A 49 -3.21 -21.10 3.08
CA ASN A 49 -2.03 -21.73 2.50
C ASN A 49 -1.88 -21.44 0.98
N GLN A 50 -2.75 -20.58 0.43
CA GLN A 50 -2.72 -20.14 -0.96
C GLN A 50 -1.92 -18.83 -1.10
N PHE A 51 -1.80 -18.33 -2.32
CA PHE A 51 -1.07 -17.10 -2.58
C PHE A 51 -2.01 -15.89 -2.53
N GLU A 52 -2.01 -15.17 -1.40
CA GLU A 52 -2.80 -13.96 -1.22
C GLU A 52 -1.95 -12.70 -1.09
N TYR A 53 -2.32 -11.67 -1.83
CA TYR A 53 -1.70 -10.35 -1.73
C TYR A 53 -2.68 -9.29 -2.25
N GLY A 54 -2.32 -8.00 -2.19
CA GLY A 54 -3.04 -6.89 -2.81
C GLY A 54 -4.53 -6.83 -2.42
N SER A 55 -4.92 -5.92 -1.53
CA SER A 55 -6.29 -5.92 -1.03
C SER A 55 -6.91 -4.54 -0.91
N SER A 56 -8.21 -4.52 -0.65
CA SER A 56 -8.98 -3.31 -0.37
C SER A 56 -10.18 -3.63 0.50
N LEU A 57 -10.39 -2.78 1.50
CA LEU A 57 -11.55 -2.82 2.40
C LEU A 57 -12.59 -1.81 1.91
N SER A 58 -13.85 -2.23 1.83
CA SER A 58 -14.94 -1.30 1.57
C SER A 58 -15.03 -0.24 2.68
N PRO A 59 -15.42 1.01 2.37
CA PRO A 59 -15.49 2.08 3.38
C PRO A 59 -16.35 1.78 4.62
N ASP A 60 -17.36 0.92 4.48
CA ASP A 60 -18.20 0.45 5.60
C ASP A 60 -17.57 -0.66 6.44
N GLY A 61 -16.38 -1.16 6.06
CA GLY A 61 -15.64 -2.22 6.73
C GLY A 61 -16.24 -3.63 6.58
N LYS A 62 -17.20 -3.82 5.66
CA LYS A 62 -17.97 -5.08 5.54
C LYS A 62 -17.55 -5.99 4.40
N LYS A 63 -16.73 -5.50 3.47
CA LYS A 63 -16.28 -6.28 2.31
C LYS A 63 -14.78 -6.11 2.15
N PHE A 64 -14.09 -7.23 1.91
CA PHE A 64 -12.65 -7.26 1.73
C PHE A 64 -12.33 -7.94 0.41
N ALA A 65 -11.93 -7.16 -0.58
CA ALA A 65 -11.49 -7.67 -1.86
C ALA A 65 -9.97 -7.86 -1.84
N PHE A 66 -9.48 -8.95 -2.41
CA PHE A 66 -8.06 -9.25 -2.45
C PHE A 66 -7.69 -10.13 -3.64
N VAL A 67 -6.40 -10.25 -3.94
CA VAL A 67 -5.90 -11.13 -4.99
C VAL A 67 -5.69 -12.53 -4.45
N ARG A 68 -6.15 -13.54 -5.20
CA ARG A 68 -5.64 -14.90 -5.13
C ARG A 68 -4.92 -15.25 -6.41
N ALA A 69 -3.70 -15.75 -6.29
CA ALA A 69 -2.86 -16.09 -7.44
C ALA A 69 -2.41 -17.55 -7.45
N LEU A 70 -2.02 -17.98 -8.65
CA LEU A 70 -1.22 -19.19 -8.81
C LEU A 70 0.25 -18.87 -8.53
N ALA A 71 1.01 -19.90 -8.16
CA ALA A 71 2.43 -19.78 -7.86
C ALA A 71 3.19 -19.04 -8.98
N ARG A 72 4.21 -18.27 -8.57
CA ARG A 72 5.04 -17.43 -9.45
C ARG A 72 4.23 -16.38 -10.25
N PHE A 73 3.08 -15.95 -9.75
CA PHE A 73 2.21 -14.97 -10.41
C PHE A 73 1.76 -15.40 -11.82
N SER A 74 1.67 -16.72 -12.05
CA SER A 74 1.34 -17.28 -13.37
C SER A 74 -0.11 -17.01 -13.80
N HIS A 75 -1.00 -16.74 -12.85
CA HIS A 75 -2.33 -16.16 -13.05
C HIS A 75 -2.80 -15.51 -11.75
N SER A 76 -3.69 -14.52 -11.83
CA SER A 76 -4.27 -13.87 -10.65
C SER A 76 -5.74 -13.53 -10.89
N ALA A 77 -6.53 -13.62 -9.84
CA ALA A 77 -7.94 -13.25 -9.85
C ALA A 77 -8.30 -12.47 -8.59
N LEU A 78 -9.32 -11.62 -8.72
CA LEU A 78 -9.88 -10.87 -7.61
C LEU A 78 -11.00 -11.66 -6.95
N VAL A 79 -10.89 -11.84 -5.64
CA VAL A 79 -11.92 -12.47 -4.81
C VAL A 79 -12.40 -11.47 -3.76
N ILE A 80 -13.60 -11.70 -3.23
CA ILE A 80 -14.21 -10.84 -2.21
C ILE A 80 -14.77 -11.68 -1.07
N SER A 81 -14.43 -11.31 0.16
CA SER A 81 -15.03 -11.83 1.38
C SER A 81 -15.99 -10.79 1.97
N HIS A 82 -17.10 -11.27 2.53
CA HIS A 82 -18.10 -10.45 3.20
C HIS A 82 -18.04 -10.70 4.70
N LYS A 83 -18.25 -9.65 5.50
CA LYS A 83 -18.32 -9.74 6.96
C LYS A 83 -19.75 -9.98 7.41
N GLN A 84 -19.99 -11.07 8.12
CA GLN A 84 -21.26 -11.38 8.79
C GLN A 84 -21.02 -11.33 10.31
N GLY A 85 -21.60 -10.33 10.98
CA GLY A 85 -21.22 -9.99 12.35
C GLY A 85 -19.73 -9.63 12.41
N ASP A 86 -18.97 -10.35 13.23
CA ASP A 86 -17.51 -10.16 13.35
C ASP A 86 -16.68 -11.14 12.52
N THR A 87 -17.32 -11.98 11.70
CA THR A 87 -16.65 -13.06 10.99
C THR A 87 -16.65 -12.84 9.48
N TRP A 88 -15.47 -12.90 8.88
CA TRP A 88 -15.30 -12.95 7.43
C TRP A 88 -15.76 -14.30 6.88
N GLN A 89 -16.52 -14.27 5.79
CA GLN A 89 -17.04 -15.46 5.14
C GLN A 89 -16.08 -15.97 4.06
N THR A 90 -16.24 -17.23 3.66
CA THR A 90 -15.46 -17.79 2.53
C THR A 90 -15.57 -16.87 1.31
N PRO A 91 -14.43 -16.47 0.71
CA PRO A 91 -14.43 -15.52 -0.38
C PRO A 91 -14.99 -16.14 -1.66
N THR A 92 -15.63 -15.32 -2.48
CA THR A 92 -16.11 -15.68 -3.82
C THR A 92 -15.36 -14.88 -4.89
N LEU A 93 -15.27 -15.43 -6.10
CA LEU A 93 -14.71 -14.72 -7.26
C LEU A 93 -15.54 -13.46 -7.56
N LEU A 94 -14.88 -12.32 -7.84
CA LEU A 94 -15.59 -11.15 -8.35
C LEU A 94 -16.18 -11.46 -9.73
N PRO A 95 -17.41 -11.01 -10.04
CA PRO A 95 -18.16 -11.47 -11.22
C PRO A 95 -17.52 -11.09 -12.56
N PHE A 96 -16.57 -10.15 -12.55
CA PHE A 96 -15.83 -9.68 -13.72
C PHE A 96 -14.37 -10.18 -13.76
N SER A 97 -13.97 -11.03 -12.82
CA SER A 97 -12.58 -11.49 -12.68
C SER A 97 -12.42 -12.99 -12.96
N GLY A 98 -11.18 -13.41 -13.23
CA GLY A 98 -10.79 -14.82 -13.39
C GLY A 98 -10.36 -15.20 -14.81
N GLU A 99 -10.93 -14.55 -15.83
CA GLU A 99 -10.54 -14.77 -17.23
C GLU A 99 -9.16 -14.18 -17.55
N PHE A 100 -8.87 -12.99 -17.00
CA PHE A 100 -7.63 -12.25 -17.24
C PHE A 100 -6.80 -12.17 -15.97
N HIS A 101 -5.53 -11.77 -16.10
CA HIS A 101 -4.73 -11.36 -14.95
C HIS A 101 -5.33 -10.08 -14.38
N ASP A 102 -6.10 -10.21 -13.31
CA ASP A 102 -6.67 -9.09 -12.57
C ASP A 102 -5.99 -8.99 -11.20
N THR A 103 -5.67 -7.77 -10.77
CA THR A 103 -4.92 -7.48 -9.54
C THR A 103 -5.27 -6.10 -8.99
N ASN A 104 -4.71 -5.81 -7.81
CA ASN A 104 -4.77 -4.51 -7.12
C ASN A 104 -6.21 -3.94 -7.02
N PRO A 105 -7.12 -4.65 -6.33
CA PRO A 105 -8.48 -4.18 -6.14
C PRO A 105 -8.50 -2.90 -5.30
N TYR A 106 -9.41 -1.97 -5.57
CA TYR A 106 -9.59 -0.77 -4.76
C TYR A 106 -11.03 -0.26 -4.76
N PHE A 107 -11.68 -0.26 -3.59
CA PHE A 107 -12.93 0.45 -3.39
C PHE A 107 -12.69 1.96 -3.34
N SER A 108 -13.42 2.71 -4.15
CA SER A 108 -13.47 4.17 -4.02
C SER A 108 -13.99 4.55 -2.63
N LYS A 109 -13.55 5.71 -2.13
CA LYS A 109 -13.94 6.18 -0.79
C LYS A 109 -15.44 6.46 -0.66
N ASP A 110 -16.11 6.80 -1.76
CA ASP A 110 -17.56 6.97 -1.83
C ASP A 110 -18.33 5.65 -2.04
N SER A 111 -17.63 4.52 -2.18
CA SER A 111 -18.17 3.18 -2.43
C SER A 111 -19.01 3.03 -3.69
N ASN A 112 -18.94 3.95 -4.66
CA ASN A 112 -19.72 3.84 -5.90
C ASN A 112 -18.92 3.26 -7.07
N THR A 113 -17.60 3.18 -6.93
CA THR A 113 -16.69 2.70 -7.97
C THR A 113 -15.70 1.72 -7.37
N PHE A 114 -15.41 0.65 -8.11
CA PHE A 114 -14.35 -0.28 -7.76
C PHE A 114 -13.31 -0.28 -8.87
N TYR A 115 -12.08 0.07 -8.51
CA TYR A 115 -10.94 0.08 -9.42
C TYR A 115 -10.17 -1.22 -9.29
N PHE A 116 -9.53 -1.61 -10.38
CA PHE A 116 -8.59 -2.71 -10.41
C PHE A 116 -7.65 -2.57 -11.61
N THR A 117 -6.63 -3.39 -11.63
CA THR A 117 -5.66 -3.43 -12.70
C THR A 117 -5.78 -4.75 -13.46
N SER A 118 -5.74 -4.71 -14.80
CA SER A 118 -6.00 -5.88 -15.64
C SER A 118 -5.23 -5.86 -16.96
N ARG A 119 -4.86 -7.06 -17.43
CA ARG A 119 -4.35 -7.31 -18.80
C ARG A 119 -5.45 -7.65 -19.81
N ARG A 120 -6.72 -7.43 -19.46
CA ARG A 120 -7.81 -7.67 -20.39
C ARG A 120 -7.69 -6.82 -21.68
N PRO A 121 -8.22 -7.30 -22.82
CA PRO A 121 -8.15 -6.61 -24.10
C PRO A 121 -8.75 -5.21 -24.07
N VAL A 122 -8.11 -4.27 -24.79
CA VAL A 122 -8.64 -2.91 -25.01
C VAL A 122 -9.12 -2.81 -26.44
N LYS A 123 -10.42 -2.53 -26.65
CA LYS A 123 -11.05 -2.43 -27.98
C LYS A 123 -10.79 -3.67 -28.87
N GLY A 124 -10.75 -4.86 -28.27
CA GLY A 124 -10.53 -6.13 -28.96
C GLY A 124 -9.06 -6.46 -29.28
N ALA A 125 -8.12 -5.56 -29.01
CA ALA A 125 -6.69 -5.84 -29.12
C ALA A 125 -6.18 -6.49 -27.83
N GLN A 126 -5.40 -7.57 -27.98
CA GLN A 126 -4.68 -8.18 -26.86
C GLN A 126 -3.81 -7.13 -26.18
N ASN A 127 -3.68 -7.27 -24.86
CA ASN A 127 -2.99 -6.30 -24.02
C ASN A 127 -2.06 -7.04 -23.07
N ASP A 128 -0.77 -6.86 -23.26
CA ASP A 128 0.32 -7.50 -22.51
C ASP A 128 0.78 -6.66 -21.31
N ILE A 129 0.36 -5.40 -21.24
CA ILE A 129 0.63 -4.48 -20.13
C ILE A 129 -0.61 -4.23 -19.29
N PHE A 130 -0.41 -4.04 -17.99
CA PHE A 130 -1.49 -3.78 -17.05
C PHE A 130 -2.09 -2.39 -17.28
N LYS A 131 -3.41 -2.34 -17.45
CA LYS A 131 -4.18 -1.11 -17.52
C LYS A 131 -5.08 -0.98 -16.29
N MET A 132 -5.50 0.23 -15.99
CA MET A 132 -6.45 0.50 -14.93
C MET A 132 -7.88 0.48 -15.45
N TRP A 133 -8.71 -0.30 -14.78
CA TRP A 133 -10.11 -0.52 -15.06
C TRP A 133 -10.96 -0.12 -13.86
N GLN A 134 -12.22 0.17 -14.12
CA GLN A 134 -13.22 0.47 -13.12
C GLN A 134 -14.50 -0.31 -13.39
N VAL A 135 -15.30 -0.54 -12.36
CA VAL A 135 -16.69 -0.96 -12.45
C VAL A 135 -17.53 -0.06 -11.55
N SER A 136 -18.77 0.22 -11.95
CA SER A 136 -19.75 0.80 -11.03
C SER A 136 -20.08 -0.22 -9.93
N TYR A 137 -20.39 0.26 -8.75
CA TYR A 137 -20.77 -0.57 -7.62
C TYR A 137 -21.89 0.13 -6.82
N ASP A 138 -22.99 -0.59 -6.55
CA ASP A 138 -24.18 -0.01 -5.89
C ASP A 138 -24.30 -0.39 -4.39
N GLY A 139 -23.27 -1.04 -3.84
CA GLY A 139 -23.27 -1.59 -2.49
C GLY A 139 -23.56 -3.09 -2.42
N ASP A 140 -24.05 -3.69 -3.51
CA ASP A 140 -24.33 -5.13 -3.64
C ASP A 140 -23.73 -5.71 -4.93
N LYS A 141 -23.95 -5.05 -6.06
CA LYS A 141 -23.61 -5.54 -7.40
C LYS A 141 -22.54 -4.70 -8.07
N PHE A 142 -21.70 -5.38 -8.84
CA PHE A 142 -20.70 -4.76 -9.71
C PHE A 142 -21.25 -4.68 -11.14
N GLY A 143 -20.99 -3.55 -11.80
CA GLY A 143 -21.30 -3.34 -13.21
C GLY A 143 -20.31 -4.03 -14.15
N LEU A 144 -20.30 -3.58 -15.40
CA LEU A 144 -19.35 -4.07 -16.40
C LEU A 144 -18.02 -3.32 -16.31
N PRO A 145 -16.89 -4.01 -16.54
CA PRO A 145 -15.57 -3.37 -16.58
C PRO A 145 -15.44 -2.35 -17.71
N GLU A 146 -15.00 -1.16 -17.33
CA GLU A 146 -14.67 -0.07 -18.23
C GLU A 146 -13.23 0.37 -18.02
N LEU A 147 -12.54 0.75 -19.09
CA LEU A 147 -11.21 1.32 -18.98
C LEU A 147 -11.33 2.68 -18.29
N VAL A 148 -10.47 2.95 -17.28
CA VAL A 148 -10.47 4.26 -16.62
C VAL A 148 -10.22 5.36 -17.67
N PRO A 149 -11.10 6.38 -17.76
CA PRO A 149 -11.08 7.34 -18.86
C PRO A 149 -9.92 8.34 -18.72
N GLY A 150 -9.55 8.93 -19.85
CA GLY A 150 -8.52 9.97 -19.94
C GLY A 150 -7.16 9.43 -20.37
N LYS A 151 -6.10 10.07 -19.87
CA LYS A 151 -4.70 9.86 -20.26
C LYS A 151 -3.87 9.05 -19.25
N ILE A 152 -4.50 8.52 -18.20
CA ILE A 152 -3.82 7.67 -17.21
C ILE A 152 -3.32 6.37 -17.83
N ASN A 153 -4.10 5.79 -18.74
CA ASN A 153 -3.78 4.56 -19.46
C ASN A 153 -2.98 4.87 -20.74
N GLY A 154 -1.70 5.25 -20.60
CA GLY A 154 -0.75 5.44 -21.72
C GLY A 154 -0.03 4.13 -22.12
N ASP A 155 1.05 4.20 -22.90
CA ASP A 155 1.87 3.04 -23.31
C ASP A 155 2.84 2.57 -22.20
N HIS A 156 2.29 2.33 -21.01
CA HIS A 156 2.99 1.85 -19.82
C HIS A 156 2.04 1.03 -18.94
N ASN A 157 2.59 0.38 -17.91
CA ASN A 157 1.79 -0.28 -16.88
C ASN A 157 1.10 0.76 -15.99
N VAL A 158 -0.09 0.47 -15.50
CA VAL A 158 -0.78 1.28 -14.49
C VAL A 158 -1.31 0.33 -13.43
N VAL A 159 -0.59 0.21 -12.32
CA VAL A 159 -0.86 -0.76 -11.26
C VAL A 159 -1.08 -0.09 -9.92
N TYR A 160 -1.75 -0.79 -9.01
CA TYR A 160 -1.98 -0.32 -7.63
C TYR A 160 -2.71 1.03 -7.50
N PRO A 161 -3.96 1.15 -8.01
CA PRO A 161 -4.77 2.36 -7.80
C PRO A 161 -5.08 2.58 -6.34
N THR A 162 -4.84 3.79 -5.83
CA THR A 162 -5.47 4.30 -4.61
C THR A 162 -5.94 5.74 -4.82
N LEU A 163 -7.00 6.15 -4.11
CA LEU A 163 -7.65 7.44 -4.36
C LEU A 163 -7.57 8.35 -3.14
N HIS A 164 -7.29 9.61 -3.42
CA HIS A 164 -7.56 10.70 -2.49
C HIS A 164 -9.03 11.17 -2.61
N THR A 165 -9.53 11.91 -1.62
CA THR A 165 -10.93 12.40 -1.57
C THR A 165 -11.30 13.41 -2.66
N ASN A 166 -10.32 13.98 -3.35
CA ASN A 166 -10.54 14.81 -4.54
C ASN A 166 -10.57 13.98 -5.85
N ASN A 167 -10.65 12.66 -5.73
CA ASN A 167 -10.64 11.67 -6.82
C ASN A 167 -9.31 11.52 -7.58
N ASP A 168 -8.24 12.20 -7.18
CA ASP A 168 -6.91 11.96 -7.76
C ASP A 168 -6.50 10.50 -7.48
N ILE A 169 -5.96 9.84 -8.51
CA ILE A 169 -5.46 8.47 -8.40
C ILE A 169 -3.95 8.51 -8.20
N TYR A 170 -3.49 7.83 -7.16
CA TYR A 170 -2.10 7.47 -6.92
C TYR A 170 -1.89 6.04 -7.40
N PHE A 171 -0.75 5.78 -8.06
CA PHE A 171 -0.48 4.48 -8.66
C PHE A 171 1.00 4.27 -8.90
N SER A 172 1.37 3.05 -9.29
CA SER A 172 2.72 2.67 -9.66
C SER A 172 2.84 2.37 -11.15
N SER A 173 3.98 2.72 -11.73
CA SER A 173 4.26 2.49 -13.15
C SER A 173 5.76 2.38 -13.42
N VAL A 174 6.09 1.85 -14.60
CA VAL A 174 7.43 1.93 -15.19
C VAL A 174 7.30 2.84 -16.41
N ILE A 175 7.70 4.11 -16.29
CA ILE A 175 7.65 5.08 -17.38
C ILE A 175 9.08 5.44 -17.78
N LYS A 176 9.39 5.36 -19.08
CA LYS A 176 10.73 5.67 -19.56
C LYS A 176 11.11 7.12 -19.21
N GLY A 177 12.26 7.29 -18.56
CA GLY A 177 12.82 8.60 -18.20
C GLY A 177 12.59 9.01 -16.75
N THR A 178 11.94 8.18 -15.93
CA THR A 178 11.82 8.40 -14.48
C THR A 178 12.99 7.76 -13.71
N THR A 179 13.03 8.04 -12.40
CA THR A 179 14.22 7.88 -11.55
C THR A 179 14.57 6.43 -11.22
N GLY A 180 13.56 5.56 -11.12
CA GLY A 180 13.67 4.23 -10.54
C GLY A 180 13.32 3.07 -11.48
N GLY A 181 13.11 1.90 -10.88
CA GLY A 181 12.62 0.71 -11.58
C GLY A 181 11.11 0.79 -11.79
N VAL A 182 10.37 0.65 -10.69
CA VAL A 182 8.97 1.07 -10.56
C VAL A 182 8.96 2.40 -9.80
N ASP A 183 8.12 3.33 -10.23
CA ASP A 183 7.99 4.65 -9.65
C ASP A 183 6.54 4.96 -9.26
N LEU A 184 6.37 5.90 -8.33
CA LEU A 184 5.09 6.42 -7.86
C LEU A 184 4.63 7.61 -8.71
N PHE A 185 3.36 7.59 -9.07
CA PHE A 185 2.72 8.63 -9.88
C PHE A 185 1.38 9.05 -9.28
N ILE A 186 0.95 10.24 -9.66
CA ILE A 186 -0.40 10.74 -9.45
C ILE A 186 -1.01 11.12 -10.80
N SER A 187 -2.28 10.77 -11.01
CA SER A 187 -3.09 11.29 -12.11
C SER A 187 -4.23 12.13 -11.54
N LYS A 188 -4.31 13.37 -12.00
CA LYS A 188 -5.30 14.33 -11.53
C LYS A 188 -6.66 14.04 -12.15
N TYR A 189 -7.71 14.07 -11.33
CA TYR A 189 -9.07 13.96 -11.84
C TYR A 189 -9.50 15.26 -12.55
N HIS A 190 -10.15 15.12 -13.69
CA HIS A 190 -10.82 16.20 -14.42
C HIS A 190 -12.17 15.67 -14.95
N PRO A 191 -13.20 16.51 -15.14
CA PRO A 191 -14.48 16.07 -15.69
C PRO A 191 -14.39 15.29 -17.01
N ASP A 192 -13.38 15.60 -17.84
CA ASP A 192 -13.13 14.94 -19.13
C ASP A 192 -12.27 13.66 -19.01
N GLY A 193 -11.96 13.23 -17.79
CA GLY A 193 -11.14 12.05 -17.49
C GLY A 193 -9.82 12.38 -16.79
N TYR A 194 -9.14 11.31 -16.37
CA TYR A 194 -7.87 11.39 -15.65
C TYR A 194 -6.75 11.98 -16.52
N GLN A 195 -5.95 12.88 -15.96
CA GLN A 195 -4.86 13.53 -16.68
C GLN A 195 -3.66 12.60 -16.90
N ALA A 196 -2.66 13.07 -17.66
CA ALA A 196 -1.44 12.30 -17.85
C ALA A 196 -0.71 12.08 -16.50
N PRO A 197 0.02 10.96 -16.33
CA PRO A 197 0.79 10.68 -15.12
C PRO A 197 1.74 11.82 -14.75
N ILE A 198 1.75 12.20 -13.47
CA ILE A 198 2.72 13.12 -12.88
C ILE A 198 3.55 12.33 -11.88
N GLU A 199 4.86 12.30 -12.06
CA GLU A 199 5.79 11.63 -11.14
C GLU A 199 5.77 12.30 -9.77
N ILE A 200 5.76 11.50 -8.69
CA ILE A 200 5.91 12.00 -7.32
C ILE A 200 7.40 11.93 -6.95
N SER A 201 8.18 12.81 -7.55
CA SER A 201 9.65 12.77 -7.48
C SER A 201 10.22 12.96 -6.08
N GLU A 202 9.47 13.55 -5.14
CA GLU A 202 9.89 13.66 -3.75
C GLU A 202 9.90 12.32 -3.01
N LEU A 203 9.16 11.33 -3.50
CA LEU A 203 9.07 10.00 -2.90
C LEU A 203 9.93 8.98 -3.63
N ASN A 204 10.01 9.08 -4.96
CA ASN A 204 10.79 8.15 -5.77
C ASN A 204 12.28 8.19 -5.42
N SER A 205 12.91 7.04 -5.60
CA SER A 205 14.34 6.81 -5.42
C SER A 205 14.93 6.17 -6.68
N THR A 206 16.23 5.90 -6.67
CA THR A 206 16.86 5.13 -7.75
C THR A 206 16.53 3.63 -7.69
N ALA A 207 15.83 3.19 -6.64
CA ALA A 207 15.35 1.82 -6.49
C ALA A 207 13.90 1.70 -7.03
N SER A 208 13.22 0.60 -6.75
CA SER A 208 11.77 0.51 -7.02
C SER A 208 10.97 1.04 -5.84
N ASP A 209 10.02 1.93 -6.12
CA ASP A 209 9.05 2.49 -5.20
C ASP A 209 7.65 2.25 -5.75
N ALA A 210 6.83 1.51 -5.01
CA ALA A 210 5.58 0.97 -5.52
C ALA A 210 4.45 0.99 -4.47
N ASP A 211 3.26 0.60 -4.91
CA ASP A 211 2.07 0.32 -4.13
C ASP A 211 1.66 1.47 -3.18
N PRO A 212 1.35 2.67 -3.70
CA PRO A 212 1.00 3.81 -2.87
C PRO A 212 -0.40 3.65 -2.28
N GLU A 213 -0.58 3.91 -0.98
CA GLU A 213 -1.86 4.18 -0.32
C GLU A 213 -1.84 5.58 0.29
N VAL A 214 -2.68 6.45 -0.25
CA VAL A 214 -2.89 7.80 0.27
C VAL A 214 -4.01 7.80 1.32
N SER A 215 -3.77 8.47 2.45
CA SER A 215 -4.80 8.63 3.47
C SER A 215 -5.96 9.49 2.97
N THR A 216 -7.16 9.27 3.51
CA THR A 216 -8.40 10.01 3.14
C THR A 216 -8.24 11.53 3.19
N ASP A 217 -7.46 12.03 4.15
CA ASP A 217 -7.15 13.46 4.32
C ASP A 217 -5.95 13.96 3.50
N GLY A 218 -5.31 13.08 2.71
CA GLY A 218 -4.20 13.40 1.82
C GLY A 218 -2.90 13.80 2.52
N LYS A 219 -2.79 13.52 3.83
CA LYS A 219 -1.66 13.94 4.67
C LYS A 219 -0.58 12.88 4.81
N LEU A 220 -0.94 11.60 4.64
CA LEU A 220 -0.03 10.47 4.73
C LEU A 220 -0.05 9.70 3.41
N LEU A 221 1.09 9.17 3.01
CA LEU A 221 1.20 8.22 1.91
C LEU A 221 2.09 7.06 2.36
N PHE A 222 1.48 5.88 2.43
CA PHE A 222 2.14 4.60 2.68
C PHE A 222 2.53 3.99 1.34
N PHE A 223 3.68 3.33 1.25
CA PHE A 223 4.14 2.71 0.01
C PHE A 223 5.22 1.68 0.30
N THR A 224 5.52 0.81 -0.66
CA THR A 224 6.64 -0.13 -0.55
C THR A 224 7.87 0.36 -1.32
N SER A 225 9.07 0.00 -0.86
CA SER A 225 10.32 0.45 -1.46
C SER A 225 11.46 -0.54 -1.29
N MET A 226 12.33 -0.60 -2.32
CA MET A 226 13.64 -1.26 -2.33
C MET A 226 14.80 -0.31 -1.96
N ARG A 227 14.50 0.90 -1.44
CA ARG A 227 15.53 1.88 -1.11
C ARG A 227 16.53 1.35 -0.09
N ALA A 228 17.77 1.83 -0.18
CA ALA A 228 18.82 1.47 0.78
C ALA A 228 18.42 1.85 2.22
N GLY A 229 18.84 1.02 3.18
CA GLY A 229 18.47 1.16 4.60
C GLY A 229 17.21 0.38 5.01
N GLY A 230 16.63 -0.37 4.07
CA GLY A 230 15.59 -1.37 4.33
C GLY A 230 16.09 -2.66 4.99
N LEU A 231 15.16 -3.57 5.32
CA LEU A 231 15.40 -4.88 5.94
C LEU A 231 15.42 -6.02 4.91
N GLY A 232 14.58 -5.92 3.87
CA GLY A 232 14.29 -7.01 2.94
C GLY A 232 14.36 -6.59 1.48
N HIS A 233 13.57 -7.27 0.66
CA HIS A 233 13.42 -6.97 -0.75
C HIS A 233 12.55 -5.72 -0.95
N TYR A 234 11.33 -5.75 -0.42
CA TYR A 234 10.41 -4.62 -0.40
C TYR A 234 10.04 -4.36 1.05
N ASP A 235 10.12 -3.09 1.47
CA ASP A 235 9.76 -2.64 2.81
C ASP A 235 8.72 -1.53 2.75
N LEU A 236 7.76 -1.56 3.66
CA LEU A 236 6.76 -0.52 3.85
C LEU A 236 7.37 0.73 4.50
N HIS A 237 7.03 1.86 3.91
CA HIS A 237 7.39 3.19 4.32
C HIS A 237 6.15 4.08 4.40
N VAL A 238 6.25 5.18 5.16
CA VAL A 238 5.24 6.24 5.20
C VAL A 238 5.91 7.59 5.02
N SER A 239 5.28 8.47 4.24
CA SER A 239 5.66 9.88 4.13
C SER A 239 4.54 10.80 4.62
N VAL A 240 4.94 11.93 5.18
CA VAL A 240 4.06 12.97 5.70
C VAL A 240 4.09 14.16 4.77
N LYS A 241 2.93 14.59 4.29
CA LYS A 241 2.79 15.81 3.49
C LYS A 241 3.08 17.04 4.35
N GLN A 242 3.98 17.89 3.89
CA GLN A 242 4.45 19.08 4.57
C GLN A 242 3.53 20.28 4.27
N LYS A 243 3.71 21.37 5.03
CA LYS A 243 2.92 22.62 4.90
C LYS A 243 3.03 23.29 3.53
N ASP A 244 4.12 23.07 2.82
CA ASP A 244 4.34 23.57 1.46
C ASP A 244 3.67 22.69 0.38
N GLY A 245 2.99 21.63 0.80
CA GLY A 245 2.27 20.70 -0.07
C GLY A 245 3.14 19.56 -0.61
N LYS A 246 4.44 19.53 -0.34
CA LYS A 246 5.36 18.48 -0.79
C LYS A 246 5.35 17.29 0.16
N TRP A 247 5.75 16.12 -0.33
CA TRP A 247 5.98 14.96 0.51
C TRP A 247 7.30 15.08 1.26
N GLY A 248 7.30 14.73 2.54
CA GLY A 248 8.50 14.70 3.37
C GLY A 248 9.37 13.46 3.09
N LYS A 249 10.52 13.39 3.76
CA LYS A 249 11.38 12.20 3.70
C LYS A 249 10.61 10.96 4.19
N PRO A 250 10.61 9.85 3.43
CA PRO A 250 9.97 8.62 3.87
C PRO A 250 10.57 8.03 5.15
N ILE A 251 9.70 7.47 5.98
CA ILE A 251 10.00 6.80 7.25
C ILE A 251 9.76 5.30 7.06
N ASN A 252 10.76 4.47 7.32
CA ASN A 252 10.60 3.01 7.33
C ASN A 252 9.76 2.58 8.53
N LEU A 253 8.81 1.65 8.33
CA LEU A 253 7.88 1.21 9.39
C LEU A 253 8.48 0.23 10.42
N GLY A 254 9.78 -0.06 10.35
CA GLY A 254 10.49 -0.87 11.34
C GLY A 254 10.24 -2.37 11.22
N ASP A 255 10.97 -3.15 12.03
CA ASP A 255 11.02 -4.62 11.96
C ASP A 255 9.78 -5.35 12.49
N LYS A 256 8.86 -4.61 13.12
CA LYS A 256 7.53 -5.11 13.46
C LYS A 256 6.71 -5.33 12.21
N ILE A 257 6.71 -4.36 11.30
CA ILE A 257 5.98 -4.44 10.04
C ILE A 257 6.81 -5.14 8.98
N ASN A 258 8.00 -4.59 8.71
CA ASN A 258 8.91 -5.05 7.68
C ASN A 258 9.71 -6.28 8.13
N SER A 259 10.26 -7.00 7.17
CA SER A 259 10.96 -8.25 7.38
C SER A 259 12.17 -8.37 6.45
N ARG A 260 12.93 -9.46 6.58
CA ARG A 260 14.03 -9.75 5.64
C ARG A 260 13.54 -10.28 4.29
N ARG A 261 12.23 -10.31 4.06
CA ARG A 261 11.60 -10.89 2.88
C ARG A 261 10.86 -9.81 2.10
N MET A 262 9.62 -10.03 1.69
CA MET A 262 8.81 -9.09 0.91
C MET A 262 7.64 -8.59 1.76
N ASP A 263 7.56 -7.26 1.92
CA ASP A 263 6.46 -6.58 2.60
C ASP A 263 5.93 -5.47 1.66
N SER A 264 4.70 -5.63 1.19
CA SER A 264 4.14 -4.85 0.08
C SER A 264 2.65 -4.60 0.24
N ASP A 265 2.07 -3.94 -0.78
CA ASP A 265 0.63 -3.75 -0.91
C ASP A 265 -0.06 -3.15 0.35
N PRO A 266 0.37 -1.96 0.83
CA PRO A 266 -0.30 -1.29 1.94
C PRO A 266 -1.68 -0.76 1.54
N ILE A 267 -2.65 -0.86 2.42
CA ILE A 267 -3.98 -0.25 2.30
C ILE A 267 -4.52 0.12 3.68
N LEU A 268 -5.22 1.25 3.77
CA LEU A 268 -5.80 1.72 5.03
C LEU A 268 -7.29 1.44 5.09
N SER A 269 -7.80 1.16 6.29
CA SER A 269 -9.22 1.30 6.60
C SER A 269 -9.69 2.74 6.35
N ALA A 270 -11.00 2.95 6.16
CA ALA A 270 -11.55 4.27 5.85
C ALA A 270 -11.29 5.31 6.95
N ASP A 271 -11.29 4.89 8.22
CA ASP A 271 -10.91 5.71 9.37
C ASP A 271 -9.39 5.92 9.51
N GLY A 272 -8.60 5.20 8.71
CA GLY A 272 -7.16 5.21 8.70
C GLY A 272 -6.50 4.41 9.82
N ASN A 273 -7.25 3.85 10.77
CA ASN A 273 -6.69 3.29 12.00
C ASN A 273 -6.11 1.88 11.83
N THR A 274 -6.47 1.17 10.78
CA THR A 274 -5.94 -0.16 10.47
C THR A 274 -5.18 -0.12 9.15
N LEU A 275 -3.92 -0.55 9.19
CA LEU A 275 -3.13 -0.83 8.00
C LEU A 275 -3.23 -2.32 7.71
N PHE A 276 -3.56 -2.67 6.47
CA PHE A 276 -3.40 -4.01 5.93
C PHE A 276 -2.22 -4.01 4.98
N PHE A 277 -1.54 -5.15 4.87
CA PHE A 277 -0.40 -5.32 3.98
C PHE A 277 -0.19 -6.79 3.64
N SER A 278 0.54 -7.05 2.56
CA SER A 278 0.88 -8.40 2.12
C SER A 278 2.32 -8.70 2.49
N SER A 279 2.59 -9.91 3.01
CA SER A 279 3.91 -10.29 3.48
C SER A 279 4.14 -11.80 3.48
N ASP A 280 5.37 -12.22 3.18
CA ASP A 280 5.86 -13.59 3.40
C ASP A 280 6.75 -13.71 4.65
N LYS A 281 6.73 -12.72 5.56
CA LYS A 281 7.63 -12.57 6.72
C LYS A 281 7.78 -13.81 7.61
N ASN A 282 6.71 -14.59 7.79
CA ASN A 282 6.70 -15.76 8.67
C ASN A 282 7.01 -17.08 7.94
N SER A 283 7.41 -17.00 6.67
CA SER A 283 7.85 -18.16 5.90
C SER A 283 9.25 -18.59 6.35
N GLU A 284 9.34 -19.21 7.53
CA GLU A 284 10.60 -19.73 8.05
C GLU A 284 11.14 -20.84 7.16
N VAL A 285 12.45 -20.83 6.89
CA VAL A 285 13.14 -21.94 6.20
C VAL A 285 13.66 -22.92 7.25
N LYS A 286 12.79 -23.84 7.70
CA LYS A 286 13.19 -24.96 8.56
C LYS A 286 13.43 -26.22 7.72
N ALA A 287 14.40 -27.05 8.08
CA ALA A 287 14.52 -28.38 7.49
C ALA A 287 13.33 -29.24 7.93
N VAL A 288 12.89 -30.16 7.08
CA VAL A 288 11.88 -31.18 7.40
C VAL A 288 12.59 -32.54 7.52
N ASN A 289 12.14 -33.38 8.44
CA ASN A 289 12.78 -34.64 8.79
C ASN A 289 12.23 -35.83 7.98
N ASN A 290 11.02 -35.71 7.44
CA ASN A 290 10.36 -36.75 6.66
C ASN A 290 9.35 -36.15 5.65
N TYR A 291 8.77 -37.01 4.82
CA TYR A 291 7.85 -36.61 3.75
C TYR A 291 6.52 -36.05 4.28
N ASP A 292 5.99 -36.58 5.38
CA ASP A 292 4.73 -36.12 5.95
C ASP A 292 4.85 -34.69 6.52
N GLU A 293 5.98 -34.37 7.16
CA GLU A 293 6.31 -32.99 7.57
C GLU A 293 6.41 -32.03 6.37
N LEU A 294 6.94 -32.50 5.24
CA LEU A 294 6.99 -31.68 4.02
C LEU A 294 5.58 -31.35 3.53
N LEU A 295 4.70 -32.35 3.45
CA LEU A 295 3.31 -32.14 3.02
C LEU A 295 2.56 -31.23 3.99
N GLN A 296 2.68 -31.45 5.30
CA GLN A 296 2.04 -30.60 6.31
C GLN A 296 2.46 -29.13 6.17
N ARG A 297 3.74 -28.89 5.87
CA ARG A 297 4.25 -27.54 5.67
C ARG A 297 3.79 -26.91 4.36
N GLN A 298 3.63 -27.69 3.29
CA GLN A 298 3.04 -27.18 2.05
C GLN A 298 1.59 -26.76 2.27
N GLU A 299 0.86 -27.49 3.12
CA GLU A 299 -0.54 -27.20 3.43
C GLU A 299 -0.74 -26.17 4.56
N SER A 300 0.32 -25.70 5.23
CA SER A 300 0.20 -24.70 6.30
C SER A 300 0.16 -23.27 5.78
N ILE A 301 -0.46 -22.37 6.54
CA ILE A 301 -0.20 -20.93 6.40
C ILE A 301 1.31 -20.69 6.60
N HIS A 302 1.89 -19.70 5.92
CA HIS A 302 3.34 -19.42 5.90
C HIS A 302 4.22 -20.49 5.21
N ASN A 303 3.68 -21.15 4.18
CA ASN A 303 4.41 -22.13 3.37
C ASN A 303 5.42 -21.51 2.37
N GLY A 304 5.71 -20.22 2.44
CA GLY A 304 6.53 -19.49 1.47
C GLY A 304 5.73 -18.60 0.53
N LEU A 305 4.41 -18.75 0.47
CA LEU A 305 3.53 -17.82 -0.22
C LEU A 305 3.24 -16.60 0.66
N MET A 306 2.86 -15.49 0.02
CA MET A 306 2.42 -14.30 0.75
C MET A 306 1.06 -14.53 1.39
N ASN A 307 0.87 -13.86 2.53
CA ASN A 307 -0.39 -13.76 3.22
C ASN A 307 -0.69 -12.29 3.54
N ILE A 308 -1.93 -11.98 3.91
CA ILE A 308 -2.37 -10.64 4.28
C ILE A 308 -2.34 -10.50 5.81
N TYR A 309 -1.80 -9.38 6.27
CA TYR A 309 -1.70 -9.00 7.67
C TYR A 309 -2.48 -7.71 7.91
N SER A 310 -2.85 -7.49 9.17
CA SER A 310 -3.45 -6.25 9.65
C SER A 310 -2.78 -5.79 10.93
N VAL A 311 -2.72 -4.47 11.15
CA VAL A 311 -2.13 -3.85 12.33
C VAL A 311 -2.84 -2.53 12.66
N ASP A 312 -3.05 -2.27 13.95
CA ASP A 312 -3.53 -0.98 14.43
C ASP A 312 -2.40 0.06 14.31
N VAL A 313 -2.66 1.13 13.57
CA VAL A 313 -1.75 2.26 13.34
C VAL A 313 -2.30 3.57 13.88
N THR A 314 -3.30 3.53 14.76
CA THR A 314 -3.97 4.71 15.33
C THR A 314 -2.96 5.67 15.97
N GLU A 315 -2.09 5.16 16.84
CA GLU A 315 -1.10 6.01 17.52
C GLU A 315 -0.08 6.60 16.54
N LEU A 316 0.42 5.79 15.61
CA LEU A 316 1.34 6.23 14.55
C LEU A 316 0.72 7.35 13.72
N ASN A 317 -0.53 7.17 13.30
CA ASN A 317 -1.28 8.13 12.52
C ASN A 317 -1.50 9.45 13.25
N GLN A 318 -1.86 9.40 14.54
CA GLN A 318 -2.01 10.59 15.36
C GLN A 318 -0.67 11.31 15.56
N TYR A 319 0.42 10.57 15.72
CA TYR A 319 1.76 11.12 15.86
C TYR A 319 2.23 11.81 14.58
N LEU A 320 2.11 11.15 13.41
CA LEU A 320 2.56 11.69 12.12
C LEU A 320 1.77 12.94 11.71
N ARG A 321 0.46 12.96 11.96
CA ARG A 321 -0.38 14.13 11.66
C ARG A 321 -0.08 15.36 12.49
N LYS A 322 0.59 15.23 13.64
CA LYS A 322 1.09 16.39 14.41
C LYS A 322 2.29 17.06 13.74
N LYS A 323 2.90 16.42 12.74
CA LYS A 323 4.04 16.94 11.98
C LYS A 323 3.67 17.62 10.66
N THR A 324 2.39 17.55 10.25
CA THR A 324 1.89 18.20 9.02
C THR A 324 1.72 19.69 9.18
#